data_AF-A0A8T4XY15-F1
#
_entry.id   AF-A0A8T4XY15-F1
#
_cell.length_a   1.000
_cell.length_b   1.000
_cell.length_c   1.000
_cell.angle_alpha   90.00
_cell.angle_beta   90.00
_cell.angle_gamma   90.00
#
_symmetry.space_group_name_H-M   'P 1'
#
loop_
_entity.id
_entity.type
_entity.pdbx_description
1 polymer ?
#
loop_
_entity_poly.entity_id
_entity_poly.type
_entity_poly.pdbx_seq_one_letter_code
_entity_poly.pdbx_strand_id
1 'polypeptide(L)'
;MGLFSSPNTSAVMGSVEKHRLGLAGGILATMRFMGQSMSLAIAGAVLATSVSPNILSGLFTGFRTGGEAIAAKAFVEGLHRVFLVSASIAALGVVTSLVRGKGK
;
A
#
# COMPACT_ATOMS: atom_id res chain seq x y z
N MET A 1 0.76 14.08 5.42
CA MET A 1 2.02 13.58 4.81
C MET A 1 3.16 14.53 5.17
N GLY A 2 3.76 14.42 6.36
CA GLY A 2 4.79 15.40 6.76
C GLY A 2 5.77 14.90 7.82
N LEU A 3 5.26 14.20 8.84
CA LEU A 3 6.07 13.77 9.99
C LEU A 3 7.20 12.80 9.63
N PHE A 4 7.00 11.91 8.65
CA PHE A 4 7.98 10.86 8.34
C PHE A 4 8.60 10.97 6.94
N SER A 5 7.90 11.60 5.98
CA SER A 5 8.38 11.69 4.60
C SER A 5 9.58 12.63 4.46
N SER A 6 9.53 13.80 5.11
CA SER A 6 10.62 14.78 5.07
C SER A 6 11.87 14.27 5.80
N PRO A 7 11.79 13.80 7.07
CA PRO A 7 12.97 13.24 7.73
C PRO A 7 13.56 12.01 7.03
N ASN A 8 12.73 11.10 6.50
CA ASN A 8 13.22 9.91 5.79
C ASN A 8 13.94 10.27 4.48
N THR A 9 13.37 11.20 3.71
CA THR A 9 14.00 11.67 2.47
C THR A 9 15.31 12.39 2.76
N SER A 10 15.33 13.29 3.76
CA SER A 10 16.54 13.99 4.18
C SER A 10 17.61 13.06 4.73
N ALA A 11 17.25 12.00 5.47
CA ALA A 11 18.19 11.00 5.96
C ALA A 11 18.83 10.21 4.81
N VAL A 12 18.04 9.77 3.82
CA VAL A 12 18.54 9.04 2.64
C VAL A 12 19.44 9.94 1.78
N MET A 13 18.97 11.15 1.45
CA MET A 13 19.73 12.08 0.61
C MET A 13 20.96 12.66 1.32
N GLY A 14 20.92 12.79 2.65
CA GLY A 14 22.06 13.23 3.47
C GLY A 14 23.12 12.15 3.68
N SER A 15 22.79 10.87 3.46
CA SER A 15 23.71 9.74 3.62
C SER A 15 24.54 9.42 2.36
N VAL A 16 24.34 10.16 1.27
CA VAL A 16 25.02 9.93 -0.02
C VAL A 16 25.88 11.14 -0.42
N GLU A 17 26.99 10.88 -1.11
CA GLU A 17 27.85 11.92 -1.65
C GLU A 17 27.13 12.80 -2.69
N LYS A 18 27.44 14.09 -2.74
CA LYS A 18 26.74 15.10 -3.58
C LYS A 18 26.65 14.71 -5.06
N HIS A 19 27.67 14.05 -5.61
CA HIS A 19 27.69 13.63 -7.01
C HIS A 19 26.73 12.46 -7.32
N ARG A 20 26.22 11.75 -6.30
CA ARG A 20 25.31 10.59 -6.44
C ARG A 20 23.86 10.91 -6.10
N LEU A 21 23.53 12.17 -5.81
CA LEU A 21 22.17 12.56 -5.43
C LEU A 21 21.12 12.25 -6.50
N GLY A 22 21.48 12.36 -7.78
CA GLY A 22 20.60 11.97 -8.89
C GLY A 22 20.26 10.47 -8.87
N LEU A 23 21.27 9.62 -8.60
CA LEU A 23 21.08 8.18 -8.47
C LEU A 23 20.24 7.84 -7.23
N ALA A 24 20.54 8.46 -6.09
CA ALA A 24 19.80 8.25 -4.84
C ALA A 24 18.33 8.68 -4.97
N GLY A 25 18.06 9.81 -5.61
CA GLY A 25 16.71 10.27 -5.91
C GLY A 25 15.96 9.31 -6.83
N GLY A 26 16.63 8.79 -7.87
CA GLY A 26 16.09 7.75 -8.75
C GLY A 26 15.71 6.48 -7.99
N ILE A 27 16.62 5.94 -7.17
CA ILE A 27 16.37 4.75 -6.34
C ILE A 27 15.20 4.98 -5.38
N LEU A 28 15.14 6.15 -4.73
CA LEU A 28 14.05 6.49 -3.82
C LEU A 28 12.71 6.56 -4.55
N ALA A 29 12.68 7.15 -5.75
CA ALA A 29 11.49 7.21 -6.59
C ALA A 29 11.04 5.81 -7.02
N THR A 30 11.97 4.95 -7.46
CA THR A 30 11.69 3.55 -7.81
C THR A 30 11.14 2.78 -6.63
N MET A 31 11.74 2.89 -5.45
CA MET A 31 11.25 2.21 -4.23
C MET A 31 9.83 2.66 -3.88
N ARG A 32 9.53 3.95 -4.00
CA ARG A 32 8.18 4.46 -3.73
C ARG A 32 7.17 3.94 -4.73
N PHE A 33 7.52 3.97 -6.02
CA PHE A 33 6.66 3.42 -7.08
C PHE A 33 6.41 1.93 -6.90
N MET A 34 7.46 1.16 -6.59
CA MET A 34 7.36 -0.27 -6.30
C MET A 34 6.42 -0.54 -5.12
N GLY A 35 6.53 0.24 -4.04
CA GLY A 35 5.63 0.14 -2.89
C GLY A 35 4.16 0.42 -3.26
N GLN A 36 3.90 1.43 -4.09
CA GLN A 36 2.53 1.72 -4.57
C GLN A 36 1.98 0.60 -5.45
N SER A 37 2.79 0.10 -6.40
CA SER A 37 2.40 -1.01 -7.28
C SER A 37 2.11 -2.29 -6.50
N MET A 38 2.98 -2.65 -5.56
CA MET A 38 2.79 -3.82 -4.69
C MET A 38 1.55 -3.67 -3.81
N SER A 39 1.30 -2.49 -3.26
CA SER A 39 0.07 -2.22 -2.49
C SER A 39 -1.19 -2.44 -3.33
N LEU A 40 -1.20 -1.97 -4.58
CA LEU A 40 -2.32 -2.16 -5.49
C LEU A 40 -2.53 -3.64 -5.83
N ALA A 41 -1.44 -4.37 -6.11
CA ALA A 41 -1.49 -5.80 -6.39
C ALA A 41 -2.06 -6.60 -5.21
N ILE A 42 -1.60 -6.31 -3.98
CA ILE A 42 -2.11 -6.96 -2.76
C ILE A 42 -3.59 -6.64 -2.55
N ALA A 43 -3.99 -5.37 -2.68
CA ALA A 43 -5.38 -4.97 -2.54
C ALA A 43 -6.29 -5.71 -3.55
N GLY A 44 -5.87 -5.79 -4.81
CA GLY A 44 -6.57 -6.54 -5.85
C GLY A 44 -6.69 -8.03 -5.53
N ALA A 45 -5.60 -8.67 -5.09
CA ALA A 45 -5.58 -10.08 -4.72
C ALA A 45 -6.50 -10.38 -3.52
N VAL A 46 -6.50 -9.52 -2.49
CA VAL A 46 -7.36 -9.68 -1.31
C VAL A 46 -8.84 -9.47 -1.67
N LEU A 47 -9.16 -8.49 -2.53
CA LEU A 47 -10.53 -8.28 -3.00
C LEU A 47 -11.02 -9.45 -3.86
N ALA A 48 -10.19 -9.95 -4.77
CA ALA A 48 -10.53 -11.08 -5.64
C ALA A 48 -10.79 -12.38 -4.86
N THR A 49 -10.13 -12.55 -3.71
CA THR A 49 -10.33 -13.72 -2.83
C THR A 49 -11.45 -13.52 -1.81
N SER A 50 -11.75 -12.28 -1.42
CA SER A 50 -12.73 -11.97 -0.38
C SER A 50 -14.13 -11.68 -0.91
N VAL A 51 -14.26 -11.26 -2.18
CA VAL A 51 -15.52 -10.89 -2.81
C VAL A 51 -15.77 -11.80 -4.02
N SER A 52 -16.99 -12.31 -4.15
CA SER A 52 -17.36 -13.17 -5.28
C SER A 52 -17.18 -12.42 -6.62
N PRO A 53 -16.56 -13.05 -7.64
CA PRO A 53 -16.36 -12.43 -8.96
C PRO A 53 -17.65 -11.87 -9.55
N ASN A 54 -18.79 -12.54 -9.38
CA ASN A 54 -20.08 -12.08 -9.91
C ASN A 54 -20.53 -10.76 -9.29
N ILE A 55 -20.21 -10.51 -8.00
CA ILE A 55 -20.54 -9.27 -7.30
C ILE A 55 -19.61 -8.15 -7.78
N LEU A 56 -18.31 -8.42 -7.90
CA LEU A 56 -17.32 -7.48 -8.44
C LEU A 56 -17.69 -7.08 -9.87
N SER A 57 -17.97 -8.05 -10.75
CA SER A 57 -18.40 -7.80 -12.13
C SER A 57 -19.67 -6.97 -12.15
N GLY A 58 -20.70 -7.32 -11.37
CA GLY A 58 -21.95 -6.55 -11.31
C GLY A 58 -21.76 -5.09 -10.87
N LEU A 59 -20.90 -4.85 -9.87
CA LEU A 59 -20.57 -3.51 -9.38
C LEU A 59 -19.81 -2.66 -10.42
N PHE A 60 -18.84 -3.26 -11.13
CA PHE A 60 -18.00 -2.51 -12.08
C PHE A 60 -18.60 -2.36 -13.48
N THR A 61 -19.49 -3.28 -13.89
CA THR A 61 -20.17 -3.23 -15.19
C THR A 61 -21.51 -2.47 -15.14
N GLY A 62 -22.02 -2.19 -13.94
CA GLY A 62 -23.30 -1.51 -13.74
C GLY A 62 -24.53 -2.39 -13.98
N PHE A 63 -24.36 -3.71 -14.18
CA PHE A 63 -25.49 -4.62 -14.29
C PHE A 63 -26.20 -4.78 -12.93
N ARG A 64 -27.46 -4.36 -12.87
CA ARG A 64 -28.32 -4.46 -11.69
C ARG A 64 -28.65 -5.93 -11.39
N THR A 65 -27.83 -6.56 -10.56
CA THR A 65 -28.24 -7.79 -9.87
C THR A 65 -29.12 -7.37 -8.71
N GLY A 66 -30.36 -7.88 -8.64
CA GLY A 66 -31.26 -7.60 -7.52
C GLY A 66 -30.56 -7.94 -6.20
N GLY A 67 -30.21 -6.91 -5.41
CA GLY A 67 -29.34 -7.06 -4.24
C GLY A 67 -28.19 -6.06 -4.14
N GLU A 68 -28.30 -4.84 -4.69
CA GLU A 68 -27.27 -3.78 -4.62
C GLU A 68 -26.73 -3.54 -3.19
N ALA A 69 -27.61 -3.60 -2.18
CA ALA A 69 -27.22 -3.50 -0.78
C ALA A 69 -26.31 -4.66 -0.30
N ILE A 70 -26.54 -5.88 -0.80
CA ILE A 70 -25.73 -7.07 -0.50
C ILE A 70 -24.37 -6.96 -1.21
N ALA A 71 -24.35 -6.49 -2.46
CA ALA A 71 -23.14 -6.26 -3.22
C ALA A 71 -22.24 -5.20 -2.57
N ALA A 72 -22.82 -4.06 -2.18
CA ALA A 72 -22.10 -3.00 -1.47
C ALA A 72 -21.54 -3.49 -0.13
N LYS A 73 -22.34 -4.24 0.65
CA LYS A 73 -21.89 -4.81 1.93
C LYS A 73 -20.71 -5.79 1.75
N ALA A 74 -20.79 -6.67 0.77
CA ALA A 74 -19.71 -7.63 0.46
C ALA A 74 -18.43 -6.91 0.01
N PHE A 75 -18.55 -5.83 -0.77
CA PHE A 75 -17.41 -5.03 -1.19
C PHE A 75 -16.76 -4.29 -0.01
N VAL A 76 -17.55 -3.65 0.86
CA VAL A 76 -17.05 -2.99 2.07
C VAL A 76 -16.34 -3.98 3.00
N GLU A 77 -16.89 -5.18 3.16
CA GLU A 77 -16.24 -6.25 3.92
C GLU A 77 -14.89 -6.65 3.29
N GLY A 78 -14.82 -6.76 1.96
CA GLY A 78 -13.57 -6.96 1.23
C GLY A 78 -12.56 -5.83 1.49
N LEU A 79 -12.99 -4.57 1.49
CA LEU A 79 -12.14 -3.41 1.79
C LEU A 79 -11.62 -3.44 3.23
N HIS A 80 -12.43 -3.83 4.22
CA HIS A 80 -11.95 -3.99 5.60
C HIS A 80 -10.82 -5.01 5.68
N ARG A 81 -10.92 -6.14 4.95
CA ARG A 81 -9.85 -7.13 4.87
C ARG A 81 -8.59 -6.59 4.22
N VAL A 82 -8.72 -5.80 3.15
CA VAL A 82 -7.57 -5.10 2.52
C VAL A 82 -6.86 -4.20 3.53
N PHE A 83 -7.62 -3.40 4.29
CA PHE A 83 -7.06 -2.52 5.31
C PHE A 83 -6.40 -3.30 6.45
N LEU A 84 -6.98 -4.41 6.90
CA LEU A 84 -6.38 -5.26 7.94
C LEU A 84 -5.06 -5.91 7.48
N VAL A 85 -5.01 -6.40 6.24
CA VAL A 85 -3.78 -6.93 5.64
C VAL A 85 -2.72 -5.82 5.53
N SER A 86 -3.12 -4.65 5.04
CA SER A 86 -2.22 -3.49 4.89
C SER A 86 -1.70 -2.99 6.24
N ALA A 87 -2.55 -2.98 7.27
CA ALA A 87 -2.17 -2.63 8.64
C ALA A 87 -1.19 -3.65 9.23
N SER A 88 -1.37 -4.94 8.94
CA SER A 88 -0.45 -6.00 9.38
C SER A 88 0.93 -5.84 8.72
N ILE A 89 0.97 -5.57 7.41
CA ILE A 89 2.21 -5.29 6.68
C ILE A 89 2.89 -4.03 7.25
N ALA A 90 2.12 -2.98 7.52
CA ALA A 90 2.64 -1.76 8.12
C ALA A 90 3.21 -2.01 9.53
N ALA A 91 2.53 -2.81 10.36
CA ALA A 91 3.00 -3.20 11.68
C ALA A 91 4.32 -3.98 11.62
N LEU A 92 4.45 -4.93 10.69
CA LEU A 92 5.73 -5.60 10.42
C LEU A 92 6.82 -4.60 10.01
N GLY A 93 6.48 -3.62 9.17
CA GLY A 93 7.37 -2.52 8.80
C GLY A 93 7.80 -1.65 9.99
N VAL A 94 6.91 -1.42 10.96
CA VAL A 94 7.24 -0.73 12.21
C VAL A 94 8.22 -1.56 13.03
N VAL A 95 8.00 -2.87 13.17
CA VAL A 95 8.92 -3.76 13.91
C VAL A 95 10.31 -3.75 13.29
N THR A 96 10.42 -3.92 11.96
CA THR A 96 11.73 -3.88 11.29
C THR A 96 12.39 -2.50 11.40
N SER A 97 11.60 -1.42 11.39
CA SER A 97 12.09 -0.06 11.61
C SER A 97 12.62 0.15 13.02
N LEU A 98 11.95 -0.39 14.04
CA LEU A 98 12.35 -0.30 15.45
C LEU A 98 13.61 -1.12 15.76
N VAL A 99 13.81 -2.25 15.07
CA VAL A 99 15.03 -3.09 15.21
C VAL A 99 16.28 -2.35 14.71
N ARG A 100 16.12 -1.32 13.87
CA ARG A 100 17.22 -0.42 13.49
C ARG A 100 17.59 0.48 14.67
N GLY A 101 18.46 -0.02 15.55
CA GLY A 101 19.00 0.67 16.71
C GLY A 101 19.67 2.01 16.39
N LYS A 102 19.88 2.84 17.43
CA LYS A 102 20.49 4.18 17.34
C LYS A 102 21.75 4.14 16.46
N GLY A 103 21.64 4.67 15.25
CA GLY A 103 22.81 5.08 14.47
C GLY A 103 23.60 6.08 15.31
N LYS A 104 24.88 5.82 15.49
CA LYS A 104 25.83 6.79 16.04
C LYS A 104 25.86 8.05 15.18
#